data_AF-A0A4D4LBL0-F1
#
_entry.id   AF-A0A4D4LBL0-F1
#
_cell.length_a   1.000
_cell.length_b   1.000
_cell.length_c   1.000
_cell.angle_alpha   90.00
_cell.angle_beta   90.00
_cell.angle_gamma   90.00
#
_symmetry.space_group_name_H-M   'P 1'
#
loop_
_entity.id
_entity.type
_entity.pdbx_description
1 polymer ?
#
loop_
_entity_poly.entity_id
_entity_poly.type
_entity_poly.pdbx_seq_one_letter_code
_entity_poly.pdbx_strand_id
1 'polypeptide(L)'
;MPYVMLGIRCLLGCVFLMSFLTKISGRASFARFVDSVRDMRLLPHPLSRPAALAVVVAEGTVCLLLAAPAAPATVAGFCLAAGLLAAFTTGIALALRRGVRTSCRCFGASDTLLGGLHIGRNAALIACSALGAVTVRTDGTTQAAGSVLAVCTGLLLGGLVIKLDDLSELFRPVHSHPSGKPSGAARGL
;
A
#
# COMPACT_ATOMS: atom_id res chain seq x y z
N MET A 1 -24.06 10.10 6.22
CA MET A 1 -22.88 10.79 6.77
C MET A 1 -21.92 11.14 5.63
N PRO A 2 -22.24 12.13 4.79
CA PRO A 2 -21.49 12.42 3.57
C PRO A 2 -20.02 12.79 3.83
N TYR A 3 -19.73 13.39 4.99
CA TYR A 3 -18.38 13.75 5.41
C TYR A 3 -17.47 12.53 5.65
N VAL A 4 -18.00 11.45 6.23
CA VAL A 4 -17.22 10.22 6.50
C VAL A 4 -16.80 9.57 5.18
N MET A 5 -17.74 9.43 4.24
CA MET A 5 -17.46 8.92 2.90
C MET A 5 -16.41 9.78 2.19
N LEU A 6 -16.55 11.11 2.24
CA LEU A 6 -15.61 12.03 1.59
C LEU A 6 -14.21 11.93 2.17
N GLY A 7 -14.08 11.85 3.50
CA GLY A 7 -12.78 11.66 4.16
C GLY A 7 -12.13 10.33 3.79
N ILE A 8 -12.90 9.23 3.79
CA ILE A 8 -12.40 7.89 3.40
C ILE A 8 -11.98 7.88 1.91
N ARG A 9 -12.75 8.53 1.04
CA ARG A 9 -12.45 8.67 -0.39
C ARG A 9 -11.12 9.41 -0.60
N CYS A 10 -10.89 10.51 0.12
CA CYS A 10 -9.62 11.25 0.05
C CYS A 10 -8.44 10.44 0.62
N LEU A 11 -8.65 9.75 1.75
CA LEU A 11 -7.66 8.85 2.36
C LEU A 11 -7.21 7.76 1.39
N LEU A 12 -8.15 6.96 0.88
CA LEU A 12 -7.84 5.85 -0.03
C LEU A 12 -7.34 6.37 -1.38
N GLY A 13 -7.97 7.42 -1.92
CA GLY A 13 -7.54 8.05 -3.18
C GLY A 13 -6.10 8.52 -3.11
N CYS A 14 -5.69 9.20 -2.04
CA CYS A 14 -4.31 9.66 -1.87
C CYS A 14 -3.30 8.50 -1.77
N VAL A 15 -3.62 7.47 -0.97
CA VAL A 15 -2.76 6.28 -0.80
C VAL A 15 -2.58 5.54 -2.13
N PHE A 16 -3.66 5.26 -2.85
CA PHE A 16 -3.61 4.56 -4.14
C PHE A 16 -2.96 5.41 -5.23
N LEU A 17 -3.20 6.72 -5.24
CA LEU A 17 -2.59 7.62 -6.21
C LEU A 17 -1.07 7.67 -6.04
N MET A 18 -0.58 7.81 -4.81
CA MET A 18 0.86 7.78 -4.54
C MET A 18 1.48 6.41 -4.87
N SER A 19 0.77 5.33 -4.55
CA SER A 19 1.16 3.96 -4.92
C SER A 19 1.28 3.79 -6.44
N PHE A 20 0.36 4.36 -7.20
CA PHE A 20 0.36 4.33 -8.66
C PHE A 20 1.49 5.19 -9.24
N LEU A 21 1.57 6.47 -8.84
CA LEU A 21 2.55 7.44 -9.33
C LEU A 21 3.99 6.95 -9.14
N THR A 22 4.29 6.34 -7.99
CA THR A 22 5.63 5.80 -7.72
C THR A 22 6.00 4.63 -8.66
N LYS A 23 5.04 3.80 -9.08
CA LYS A 23 5.26 2.68 -10.00
C LYS A 23 5.36 3.12 -11.47
N ILE A 24 4.67 4.20 -11.85
CA ILE A 24 4.71 4.74 -13.22
C ILE A 24 5.78 5.81 -13.44
N SER A 25 6.39 6.34 -12.37
CA SER A 25 7.40 7.41 -12.43
C SER A 25 8.65 7.07 -13.24
N GLY A 26 8.89 5.79 -13.55
CA GLY A 26 9.97 5.40 -14.44
C GLY A 26 10.08 3.89 -14.64
N ARG A 27 10.74 3.49 -15.74
CA ARG A 27 10.97 2.08 -16.09
C ARG A 27 11.73 1.33 -14.98
N ALA A 28 12.70 1.99 -14.34
CA ALA A 28 13.46 1.42 -13.24
C ALA A 28 12.61 1.19 -11.98
N SER A 29 11.63 2.06 -11.70
CA SER A 29 10.70 1.87 -10.57
C SER A 29 9.78 0.69 -10.80
N PHE A 30 9.22 0.56 -12.02
CA PHE A 30 8.41 -0.58 -12.39
C PHE A 30 9.21 -1.90 -12.37
N ALA A 31 10.44 -1.91 -12.90
CA ALA A 31 11.30 -3.09 -12.88
C ALA A 31 11.56 -3.57 -11.44
N ARG A 32 11.90 -2.64 -10.53
CA ARG A 32 12.09 -2.96 -9.10
C ARG A 32 10.83 -3.53 -8.45
N PHE A 33 9.63 -3.04 -8.82
CA PHE A 33 8.37 -3.61 -8.35
C PHE A 33 8.16 -5.04 -8.85
N VAL A 34 8.45 -5.31 -10.13
CA VAL A 34 8.41 -6.66 -10.70
C VAL A 34 9.39 -7.59 -9.98
N ASP A 35 10.60 -7.11 -9.66
CA ASP A 35 11.60 -7.90 -8.95
C ASP A 35 11.15 -8.21 -7.51
N SER A 36 10.53 -7.26 -6.80
CA SER A 36 9.92 -7.56 -5.49
C SER A 36 8.81 -8.62 -5.58
N VAL A 37 7.99 -8.60 -6.64
CA VAL A 37 6.96 -9.64 -6.88
C VAL A 37 7.59 -11.01 -7.15
N ARG A 38 8.73 -11.04 -7.86
CA ARG A 38 9.50 -12.28 -8.08
C ARG A 38 10.12 -12.80 -6.79
N ASP A 39 10.71 -11.93 -5.99
CA ASP A 39 11.40 -12.30 -4.75
C ASP A 39 10.44 -12.86 -3.69
N MET A 40 9.17 -12.44 -3.72
CA MET A 40 8.11 -13.04 -2.88
C MET A 40 7.85 -14.51 -3.21
N ARG A 41 8.29 -15.01 -4.39
CA ARG A 41 8.16 -16.41 -4.83
C ARG A 41 6.72 -16.97 -4.74
N LEU A 42 5.72 -16.10 -4.80
CA LEU A 42 4.30 -16.46 -4.71
C LEU A 42 3.75 -16.97 -6.05
N LEU A 43 4.31 -16.48 -7.14
CA LEU A 43 3.89 -16.76 -8.51
C LEU A 43 5.07 -17.32 -9.32
N PRO A 44 4.80 -18.12 -10.36
CA PRO A 44 5.82 -18.50 -11.33
C PRO A 44 6.46 -17.27 -11.97
N HIS A 45 7.77 -17.33 -12.25
CA HIS A 45 8.53 -16.24 -12.87
C HIS A 45 7.88 -15.59 -14.13
N PRO A 46 7.25 -16.34 -15.07
CA PRO A 46 6.57 -15.71 -16.21
C PRO A 46 5.34 -14.88 -15.83
N LEU A 47 4.72 -15.17 -14.68
CA LEU A 47 3.49 -14.52 -14.21
C LEU A 47 3.76 -13.27 -13.34
N SER A 48 4.99 -13.06 -12.86
CA SER A 48 5.31 -11.92 -11.99
C SER A 48 5.13 -10.57 -12.68
N ARG A 49 5.54 -10.45 -13.95
CA ARG A 49 5.39 -9.23 -14.75
C ARG A 49 3.94 -8.90 -15.10
N PRO A 50 3.11 -9.83 -15.62
CA PRO A 50 1.69 -9.54 -15.86
C PRO A 50 0.93 -9.29 -14.56
N ALA A 51 1.26 -9.96 -13.45
CA ALA A 51 0.67 -9.65 -12.15
C ALA A 51 1.01 -8.22 -11.69
N ALA A 52 2.28 -7.80 -11.82
CA ALA A 52 2.68 -6.44 -11.49
C ALA A 52 1.96 -5.40 -12.36
N LEU A 53 1.80 -5.67 -13.66
CA LEU A 53 1.03 -4.79 -14.56
C LEU A 53 -0.44 -4.74 -14.16
N ALA A 54 -1.07 -5.88 -13.87
CA ALA A 54 -2.45 -5.95 -13.42
C ALA A 54 -2.69 -5.14 -12.14
N VAL A 55 -1.74 -5.19 -11.20
CA VAL A 55 -1.78 -4.35 -9.99
C VAL A 55 -1.74 -2.87 -10.35
N VAL A 56 -0.80 -2.41 -11.18
CA VAL A 56 -0.70 -1.00 -11.58
C VAL A 56 -1.97 -0.52 -12.27
N VAL A 57 -2.52 -1.34 -13.17
CA VAL A 57 -3.80 -1.03 -13.84
C VAL A 57 -4.92 -0.90 -12.81
N ALA A 58 -5.03 -1.86 -11.89
CA ALA A 58 -6.07 -1.85 -10.87
C ALA A 58 -5.92 -0.65 -9.90
N GLU A 59 -4.71 -0.26 -9.53
CA GLU A 59 -4.46 0.94 -8.72
C GLU A 59 -4.94 2.22 -9.44
N GLY A 60 -4.63 2.33 -10.74
CA GLY A 60 -5.15 3.43 -11.57
C GLY A 60 -6.68 3.40 -11.68
N THR A 61 -7.27 2.22 -11.85
CA THR A 61 -8.73 2.04 -11.89
C THR A 61 -9.38 2.46 -10.58
N VAL A 62 -8.81 2.11 -9.41
CA VAL A 62 -9.30 2.59 -8.11
C VAL A 62 -9.29 4.12 -8.06
N CYS A 63 -8.21 4.77 -8.50
CA CYS A 63 -8.12 6.24 -8.51
C CYS A 63 -9.21 6.86 -9.38
N LEU A 64 -9.46 6.31 -10.58
CA LEU A 64 -10.49 6.79 -11.49
C LEU A 64 -11.91 6.57 -10.92
N LEU A 65 -12.18 5.39 -10.37
CA LEU A 65 -13.48 5.05 -9.78
C LEU A 65 -13.79 5.90 -8.53
N LEU A 66 -12.78 6.15 -7.69
CA LEU A 66 -12.87 7.06 -6.55
C LEU A 66 -12.77 8.54 -6.94
N ALA A 67 -12.51 8.89 -8.21
CA ALA A 67 -12.61 10.26 -8.69
C ALA A 67 -13.96 10.53 -9.38
N ALA A 68 -14.62 9.50 -9.90
CA ALA A 68 -15.89 9.60 -10.58
C ALA A 68 -17.01 10.10 -9.64
N PRO A 69 -17.87 11.06 -10.08
CA PRO A 69 -18.97 11.58 -9.27
C PRO A 69 -20.15 10.60 -9.14
N ALA A 70 -20.08 9.43 -9.78
CA ALA A 70 -21.15 8.43 -9.75
C ALA A 70 -21.06 7.55 -8.49
N ALA A 71 -22.16 7.44 -7.75
CA ALA A 71 -22.30 6.54 -6.60
C ALA A 71 -21.91 5.07 -6.91
N PRO A 72 -22.39 4.42 -8.00
CA PRO A 72 -21.99 3.04 -8.30
C PRO A 72 -20.50 2.91 -8.61
N ALA A 73 -19.91 3.90 -9.28
CA ALA A 73 -18.47 3.93 -9.54
C ALA A 73 -17.67 4.06 -8.23
N THR A 74 -18.14 4.88 -7.29
CA THR A 74 -17.49 5.07 -5.98
C THR A 74 -17.52 3.77 -5.17
N VAL A 75 -18.66 3.06 -5.13
CA VAL A 75 -18.77 1.75 -4.47
C VAL A 75 -17.84 0.72 -5.11
N ALA A 76 -17.82 0.65 -6.45
CA ALA A 76 -16.90 -0.22 -7.18
C ALA A 76 -15.42 0.11 -6.85
N GLY A 77 -15.09 1.39 -6.73
CA GLY A 77 -13.76 1.85 -6.30
C GLY A 77 -13.39 1.36 -4.90
N PHE A 78 -14.29 1.46 -3.92
CA PHE A 78 -14.07 0.92 -2.58
C PHE A 78 -13.93 -0.60 -2.56
N CYS A 79 -14.76 -1.33 -3.32
CA CYS A 79 -14.67 -2.78 -3.43
C CYS A 79 -13.33 -3.22 -4.04
N LEU A 80 -12.90 -2.55 -5.13
CA LEU A 80 -11.63 -2.85 -5.79
C LEU A 80 -10.44 -2.50 -4.89
N ALA A 81 -10.50 -1.36 -4.18
CA ALA A 81 -9.49 -0.98 -3.20
C ALA A 81 -9.37 -2.02 -2.09
N ALA A 82 -10.50 -2.49 -1.53
CA ALA A 82 -10.51 -3.54 -0.51
C ALA A 82 -9.92 -4.85 -1.04
N GLY A 83 -10.27 -5.24 -2.28
CA GLY A 83 -9.73 -6.43 -2.93
C GLY A 83 -8.20 -6.35 -3.13
N LEU A 84 -7.68 -5.21 -3.60
CA LEU A 84 -6.25 -5.00 -3.74
C LEU A 84 -5.53 -5.04 -2.39
N LEU A 85 -6.07 -4.35 -1.38
CA LEU A 85 -5.52 -4.37 -0.02
C LEU A 85 -5.52 -5.78 0.57
N ALA A 86 -6.58 -6.56 0.34
CA ALA A 86 -6.64 -7.96 0.76
C ALA A 86 -5.58 -8.79 0.04
N ALA A 87 -5.45 -8.67 -1.28
CA ALA A 87 -4.44 -9.38 -2.06
C ALA A 87 -3.01 -9.05 -1.60
N PHE A 88 -2.72 -7.77 -1.34
CA PHE A 88 -1.43 -7.35 -0.78
C PHE A 88 -1.20 -7.93 0.62
N THR A 89 -2.23 -7.91 1.48
CA THR A 89 -2.15 -8.49 2.83
C THR A 89 -1.87 -9.99 2.79
N THR A 90 -2.55 -10.72 1.92
CA THR A 90 -2.33 -12.16 1.72
C THR A 90 -0.93 -12.41 1.18
N GLY A 91 -0.47 -11.62 0.21
CA GLY A 91 0.90 -11.73 -0.33
C GLY A 91 1.97 -11.53 0.75
N ILE A 92 1.82 -10.47 1.55
CA ILE A 92 2.70 -10.17 2.69
C ILE A 92 2.67 -11.31 3.72
N ALA A 93 1.49 -11.78 4.11
CA ALA A 93 1.34 -12.87 5.08
C ALA A 93 1.97 -14.18 4.59
N LEU A 94 1.81 -14.51 3.30
CA LEU A 94 2.42 -15.70 2.70
C LEU A 94 3.95 -15.57 2.59
N ALA A 95 4.47 -14.40 2.22
CA ALA A 95 5.90 -14.14 2.19
C ALA A 95 6.53 -14.28 3.59
N LEU A 96 5.89 -13.71 4.61
CA LEU A 96 6.30 -13.84 6.02
C LEU A 96 6.27 -15.30 6.49
N ARG A 97 5.21 -16.05 6.17
CA ARG A 97 5.11 -17.49 6.50
C ARG A 97 6.21 -18.32 5.85
N ARG A 98 6.71 -17.90 4.69
CA ARG A 98 7.81 -18.57 3.95
C ARG A 98 9.20 -18.08 4.39
N GLY A 99 9.29 -17.19 5.39
CA GLY A 99 10.55 -16.63 5.87
C GLY A 99 11.23 -15.66 4.91
N VAL A 100 10.52 -15.20 3.88
CA VAL A 100 11.05 -14.27 2.88
C VAL A 100 11.11 -12.86 3.49
N ARG A 101 12.33 -12.36 3.69
CA ARG A 101 12.59 -11.00 4.18
C ARG A 101 12.94 -10.08 3.02
N THR A 102 11.94 -9.73 2.21
CA THR A 102 12.07 -8.74 1.13
C THR A 102 11.56 -7.38 1.60
N SER A 103 11.82 -6.31 0.85
CA SER A 103 11.21 -5.01 1.10
C SER A 103 9.82 -4.92 0.46
N CYS A 104 8.84 -4.37 1.19
CA CYS A 104 7.47 -4.26 0.70
C CYS A 104 7.31 -2.98 -0.14
N ARG A 105 7.46 -3.09 -1.46
CA ARG A 105 7.26 -1.96 -2.40
C ARG A 105 5.80 -1.77 -2.85
N CYS A 106 4.84 -2.37 -2.14
CA CYS A 106 3.44 -2.36 -2.56
C CYS A 106 2.82 -0.94 -2.51
N PHE A 107 3.28 -0.08 -1.59
CA PHE A 107 2.78 1.30 -1.43
C PHE A 107 3.76 2.40 -1.84
N GLY A 108 4.89 2.06 -2.46
CA GLY A 108 5.88 3.04 -2.92
C GLY A 108 7.33 2.57 -2.76
N ALA A 109 8.24 3.54 -2.74
CA ALA A 109 9.69 3.32 -2.66
C ALA A 109 10.20 2.92 -1.25
N SER A 110 9.35 2.34 -0.40
CA SER A 110 9.78 1.91 0.93
C SER A 110 10.67 0.68 0.82
N ASP A 111 11.85 0.76 1.44
CA ASP A 111 12.80 -0.36 1.56
C ASP A 111 12.68 -1.10 2.91
N THR A 112 11.60 -0.84 3.65
CA THR A 112 11.36 -1.47 4.94
C THR A 112 11.07 -2.97 4.80
N LEU A 113 11.76 -3.79 5.61
CA LEU A 113 11.52 -5.25 5.69
C LEU A 113 10.12 -5.52 6.21
N LEU A 114 9.39 -6.43 5.54
CA LEU A 114 8.03 -6.86 5.88
C LEU A 114 7.88 -7.13 7.40
N GLY A 115 6.87 -6.53 8.03
CA GLY A 115 6.50 -6.75 9.42
C GLY A 115 4.98 -6.71 9.66
N GLY A 116 4.54 -7.11 10.86
CA GLY A 116 3.12 -7.17 11.24
C GLY A 116 2.38 -5.83 11.19
N LEU A 117 3.12 -4.71 11.23
CA LEU A 117 2.57 -3.36 11.10
C LEU A 117 1.89 -3.14 9.73
N HIS A 118 2.42 -3.70 8.63
CA HIS A 118 1.79 -3.59 7.32
C HIS A 118 0.45 -4.36 7.26
N ILE A 119 0.33 -5.48 7.99
CA ILE A 119 -0.93 -6.22 8.10
C ILE A 119 -1.96 -5.39 8.85
N GLY A 120 -1.58 -4.77 9.97
CA GLY A 120 -2.45 -3.86 10.72
C GLY A 120 -2.91 -2.66 9.90
N ARG A 121 -1.99 -2.01 9.17
CA ARG A 121 -2.30 -0.90 8.25
C ARG A 121 -3.30 -1.32 7.17
N ASN A 122 -3.06 -2.43 6.48
CA ASN A 122 -3.98 -2.89 5.44
C ASN A 122 -5.34 -3.29 5.99
N ALA A 123 -5.39 -3.95 7.15
CA ALA A 123 -6.64 -4.29 7.81
C ALA A 123 -7.47 -3.03 8.15
N ALA A 124 -6.83 -1.98 8.67
CA ALA A 124 -7.47 -0.69 8.91
C ALA A 124 -8.00 -0.06 7.62
N LEU A 125 -7.21 -0.06 6.53
CA LEU A 125 -7.65 0.47 5.25
C LEU A 125 -8.79 -0.35 4.62
N ILE A 126 -8.82 -1.68 4.80
CA ILE A 126 -9.94 -2.54 4.38
C ILE A 126 -11.20 -2.15 5.15
N ALA A 127 -11.11 -1.98 6.47
CA ALA A 127 -12.23 -1.54 7.30
C ALA A 127 -12.75 -0.16 6.87
N CYS A 128 -11.85 0.80 6.60
CA CYS A 128 -12.21 2.09 6.05
C CYS A 128 -12.91 1.95 4.69
N SER A 129 -12.43 1.08 3.81
CA SER A 129 -13.05 0.86 2.49
C SER A 129 -14.47 0.28 2.62
N ALA A 130 -14.67 -0.69 3.52
CA ALA A 130 -15.99 -1.25 3.80
C ALA A 130 -16.94 -0.18 4.37
N LEU A 131 -16.45 0.63 5.31
CA LEU A 131 -17.20 1.74 5.87
C LEU A 131 -17.55 2.80 4.81
N GLY A 132 -16.63 3.10 3.90
CA GLY A 132 -16.85 3.98 2.76
C GLY A 132 -17.97 3.46 1.86
N ALA A 133 -17.94 2.17 1.50
CA ALA A 133 -18.93 1.55 0.64
C ALA A 133 -20.35 1.58 1.23
N VAL A 134 -20.52 1.28 2.53
CA VAL A 134 -21.84 1.29 3.18
C VAL A 134 -22.37 2.70 3.48
N THR A 135 -21.49 3.71 3.46
CA THR A 135 -21.88 5.11 3.72
C THR A 135 -22.16 5.92 2.46
N VAL A 136 -21.95 5.34 1.27
CA VAL A 136 -22.36 5.95 -0.01
C VAL A 136 -23.87 6.18 0.02
N ARG A 137 -24.27 7.44 0.02
CA ARG A 137 -25.66 7.89 -0.09
C ARG A 137 -25.72 9.01 -1.11
N THR A 138 -26.74 8.97 -1.96
CA THR A 138 -27.00 10.00 -2.99
C THR A 138 -27.61 11.26 -2.42
N ASP A 139 -28.23 11.17 -1.23
CA ASP A 139 -29.08 12.23 -0.70
C ASP A 139 -28.50 12.77 0.62
N GLY A 140 -28.07 14.04 0.58
CA GLY A 140 -27.64 14.78 1.75
C GLY A 140 -27.06 16.14 1.37
N THR A 141 -27.65 17.21 1.89
CA THR A 141 -27.10 18.56 1.76
C THR A 141 -25.79 18.63 2.55
N THR A 142 -24.67 18.83 1.87
CA THR A 142 -23.35 19.00 2.50
C THR A 142 -23.07 20.48 2.74
N GLN A 143 -22.74 20.85 3.97
CA GLN A 143 -22.22 22.17 4.30
C GLN A 143 -20.75 22.26 3.89
N ALA A 144 -20.34 23.35 3.23
CA ALA A 144 -18.99 23.52 2.69
C ALA A 144 -17.88 23.32 3.75
N ALA A 145 -18.08 23.86 4.96
CA ALA A 145 -17.11 23.72 6.05
C ALA A 145 -16.87 22.26 6.46
N GLY A 146 -17.94 21.45 6.55
CA GLY A 146 -17.82 20.03 6.87
C GLY A 146 -17.10 19.24 5.78
N SER A 147 -17.30 19.62 4.52
CA SER A 147 -16.61 19.00 3.38
C SER A 147 -15.11 19.29 3.38
N VAL A 148 -14.72 20.55 3.64
CA VAL A 148 -13.30 20.93 3.76
C VAL A 148 -12.62 20.16 4.88
N LEU A 149 -13.24 20.09 6.07
CA LEU A 149 -12.69 19.34 7.19
C LEU A 149 -12.50 17.86 6.85
N ALA A 150 -13.51 17.22 6.25
CA ALA A 150 -13.43 15.83 5.84
C ALA A 150 -12.29 15.55 4.85
N VAL A 151 -12.14 16.42 3.83
CA VAL A 151 -11.06 16.32 2.84
C VAL A 151 -9.70 16.48 3.53
N CYS A 152 -9.51 17.51 4.33
CA CYS A 152 -8.27 17.76 5.06
C CYS A 152 -7.92 16.58 5.97
N THR A 153 -8.87 16.08 6.75
CA THR A 153 -8.67 14.90 7.61
C THR A 153 -8.30 13.66 6.79
N GLY A 154 -9.00 13.41 5.68
CA GLY A 154 -8.69 12.28 4.79
C GLY A 154 -7.29 12.35 4.19
N LEU A 155 -6.90 13.53 3.69
CA LEU A 155 -5.56 13.77 3.13
C LEU A 155 -4.46 13.66 4.19
N LEU A 156 -4.68 14.22 5.39
CA LEU A 156 -3.73 14.11 6.51
C LEU A 156 -3.52 12.65 6.93
N LEU A 157 -4.61 11.90 7.09
CA LEU A 157 -4.54 10.48 7.40
C LEU A 157 -3.87 9.70 6.27
N GLY A 158 -4.13 10.04 5.01
CA GLY A 158 -3.49 9.40 3.85
C GLY A 158 -1.99 9.65 3.81
N GLY A 159 -1.58 10.90 4.03
CA GLY A 159 -0.17 11.28 4.14
C GLY A 159 0.53 10.56 5.30
N LEU A 160 -0.13 10.48 6.47
CA LEU A 160 0.39 9.75 7.63
C LEU A 160 0.55 8.26 7.33
N VAL A 161 -0.44 7.65 6.67
CA VAL A 161 -0.40 6.24 6.25
C VAL A 161 0.73 5.98 5.25
N ILE A 162 0.99 6.91 4.33
CA ILE A 162 2.13 6.82 3.40
C ILE A 162 3.46 6.93 4.15
N LYS A 163 3.56 7.86 5.11
CA LYS A 163 4.77 8.12 5.89
C LYS A 163 5.00 7.16 7.05
N LEU A 164 4.01 6.36 7.41
CA LEU A 164 4.08 5.38 8.49
C LEU A 164 5.19 4.35 8.26
N ASP A 165 5.45 3.99 6.99
CA ASP A 165 6.55 3.08 6.65
C ASP A 165 7.91 3.74 6.94
N ASP A 166 8.14 4.98 6.48
CA ASP A 166 9.36 5.77 6.75
C ASP A 166 9.57 6.00 8.27
N LEU A 167 8.49 6.31 9.00
CA LEU A 167 8.51 6.51 10.45
C LEU A 167 8.89 5.22 11.18
N SER A 168 8.38 4.07 10.74
CA SER A 168 8.70 2.78 11.37
C SER A 168 10.17 2.38 11.19
N GLU A 169 10.81 2.86 10.12
CA GLU A 169 12.25 2.67 9.88
C GLU A 169 13.09 3.42 10.91
N LEU A 170 12.70 4.66 11.25
CA LEU A 170 13.39 5.49 12.23
C LEU A 170 13.43 4.84 13.63
N PHE A 171 12.38 4.10 13.99
CA PHE A 171 12.28 3.41 15.28
C PHE A 171 12.79 1.96 15.25
N ARG A 172 13.29 1.49 14.10
CA ARG A 172 13.83 0.13 13.99
C ARG A 172 15.22 0.09 14.62
N PRO A 173 15.49 -0.78 15.62
CA PRO A 173 16.82 -0.89 16.21
C PRO A 173 17.82 -1.29 15.11
N VAL A 174 18.88 -0.50 14.93
CA VAL A 174 20.01 -0.87 14.05
C VAL A 174 20.54 -2.21 14.53
N HIS A 175 20.23 -3.29 13.80
CA HIS A 175 20.89 -4.56 14.01
C HIS A 175 22.23 -4.45 13.31
N SER A 176 23.29 -4.22 14.09
CA SER A 176 24.66 -4.27 13.59
C SER A 176 24.87 -5.61 12.88
N HIS A 177 25.18 -5.56 11.57
CA HIS A 177 25.71 -6.72 10.87
C HIS A 177 26.90 -7.24 11.69
N PRO A 178 26.98 -8.55 12.03
CA PRO A 178 28.19 -9.08 12.62
C PRO A 178 29.29 -8.86 11.59
N SER A 179 30.20 -7.94 11.89
CA SER A 179 31.46 -7.81 11.16
C SER A 179 32.13 -9.17 11.23
N GLY A 180 32.20 -9.84 10.07
CA GLY A 180 32.93 -11.09 9.96
C GLY A 180 34.34 -10.85 10.47
N LYS A 181 34.67 -11.45 11.61
CA LYS A 181 36.07 -11.58 12.03
C LYS A 181 36.80 -12.29 10.89
N PRO A 182 37.85 -11.72 10.29
CA PRO A 182 38.82 -12.55 9.60
C PRO A 182 39.39 -13.51 10.66
N SER A 183 39.16 -14.81 10.51
CA SER A 183 39.86 -15.81 11.32
C SER A 183 41.35 -15.65 11.02
N GLY A 184 42.09 -15.17 12.02
CA GLY A 184 43.53 -15.07 11.95
C GLY A 184 44.23 -16.43 12.09
N ALA A 185 45.56 -16.32 12.02
CA ALA A 185 46.59 -17.30 12.35
C ALA A 185 46.85 -18.37 11.27
N ALA A 186 47.97 -18.33 10.54
CA ALA A 186 49.34 -18.54 11.03
C ALA A 186 49.49 -19.89 11.77
N ARG A 187 50.01 -20.88 11.04
CA ARG A 187 50.63 -22.17 11.43
C ARG A 187 50.76 -22.94 10.10
N GLY A 188 51.90 -23.37 9.56
CA GLY A 188 53.28 -23.52 10.00
C GLY A 188 53.85 -24.67 9.16
N LEU A 189 55.18 -24.66 8.95
CA LEU A 189 56.03 -25.57 8.15
C LEU A 189 56.24 -25.15 6.69
#